data_AF-A0AAW0RP96-F1
#
_entry.id   AF-A0AAW0RP96-F1
#
_cell.length_a   1.000
_cell.length_b   1.000
_cell.length_c   1.000
_cell.angle_alpha   90.00
_cell.angle_beta   90.00
_cell.angle_gamma   90.00
#
_symmetry.space_group_name_H-M   'P 1'
#
loop_
_entity.id
_entity.type
_entity.pdbx_description
1 polymer ?
#
loop_
_entity_poly.entity_id
_entity_poly.type
_entity_poly.pdbx_seq_one_letter_code
_entity_poly.pdbx_strand_id
1 'polypeptide(L)'
;MKLPVISAVFVSLAAAAAATPTREVAAAAAAAAVPDPVQDGIAKNCKTYYQAKPGDSCQKIVNDYGVFTFGDFYKWNPAVGNNCESLLGGWYYCVGVPGTPSKCTEKHPTPTQPGSACKCGQWYKVKKGDHCQALEKRFKISDKDFRKLNGGLNKDCSNLQADVNVCVKA
;
A
#
# COMPACT_ATOMS: atom_id res chain seq x y z
N MET A 1 70.35 -71.14 18.12
CA MET A 1 69.92 -70.67 19.46
C MET A 1 69.03 -69.45 19.29
N LYS A 2 67.94 -69.42 20.06
CA LYS A 2 67.02 -68.30 20.37
C LYS A 2 66.05 -67.79 19.29
N LEU A 3 64.80 -68.19 19.53
CA LEU A 3 63.51 -67.59 19.18
C LEU A 3 63.26 -66.29 20.00
N PRO A 4 62.14 -65.56 19.84
CA PRO A 4 61.96 -64.37 19.00
C PRO A 4 61.63 -63.09 19.82
N VAL A 5 61.54 -61.92 19.19
CA VAL A 5 60.85 -60.77 19.79
C VAL A 5 59.89 -60.18 18.74
N ILE A 6 58.60 -60.37 19.01
CA ILE A 6 57.47 -59.83 18.25
C ILE A 6 57.25 -58.42 18.79
N SER A 7 57.43 -57.40 17.97
CA SER A 7 57.06 -56.03 18.30
C SER A 7 55.76 -55.68 17.58
N ALA A 8 54.67 -55.66 18.36
CA ALA A 8 53.34 -55.29 17.89
C ALA A 8 53.28 -53.76 17.72
N VAL A 9 53.04 -53.29 16.50
CA VAL A 9 52.69 -51.90 16.24
C VAL A 9 51.17 -51.80 16.20
N PHE A 10 50.61 -51.12 17.20
CA PHE A 10 49.18 -50.84 17.31
C PHE A 10 48.77 -49.80 16.26
N VAL A 11 47.83 -50.15 15.38
CA VAL A 11 47.14 -49.19 14.51
C VAL A 11 46.08 -48.50 15.36
N SER A 12 46.28 -47.22 15.69
CA SER A 12 45.23 -46.39 16.30
C SER A 12 44.26 -45.94 15.22
N LEU A 13 43.05 -46.49 15.22
CA LEU A 13 41.93 -45.97 14.44
C LEU A 13 41.41 -44.70 15.12
N ALA A 14 41.73 -43.53 14.57
CA ALA A 14 41.05 -42.30 14.93
C ALA A 14 39.67 -42.30 14.24
N ALA A 15 38.60 -42.38 15.03
CA ALA A 15 37.25 -42.18 14.53
C ALA A 15 37.08 -40.70 14.12
N ALA A 16 36.92 -40.44 12.82
CA ALA A 16 36.51 -39.13 12.34
C ALA A 16 35.05 -38.89 12.75
N ALA A 17 34.82 -38.00 13.71
CA ALA A 17 33.49 -37.49 13.98
C ALA A 17 33.04 -36.63 12.78
N ALA A 18 32.05 -37.12 12.04
CA ALA A 18 31.43 -36.37 10.95
C ALA A 18 30.67 -35.16 11.53
N ALA A 19 31.23 -33.96 11.40
CA ALA A 19 30.53 -32.73 11.67
C ALA A 19 29.45 -32.52 10.59
N THR A 20 28.18 -32.65 10.98
CA THR A 20 27.04 -32.28 10.14
C THR A 20 27.05 -30.78 9.90
N PRO A 21 26.95 -30.28 8.65
CA PRO A 21 26.77 -28.86 8.41
C PRO A 21 25.37 -28.48 8.92
N THR A 22 25.31 -27.69 9.98
CA THR A 22 24.08 -27.08 10.45
C THR A 22 23.62 -26.10 9.37
N ARG A 23 22.66 -26.53 8.55
CA ARG A 23 22.00 -25.68 7.56
C ARG A 23 21.30 -24.57 8.34
N GLU A 24 21.88 -23.38 8.30
CA GLU A 24 21.27 -22.16 8.83
C GLU A 24 20.01 -21.89 8.01
N VAL A 25 18.87 -22.36 8.53
CA VAL A 25 17.55 -22.01 8.03
C VAL A 25 17.22 -20.62 8.57
N ALA A 26 18.00 -19.61 8.18
CA ALA A 26 17.58 -18.24 8.28
C ALA A 26 16.61 -17.98 7.13
N ALA A 27 15.34 -18.26 7.39
CA ALA A 27 14.23 -17.82 6.58
C ALA A 27 14.22 -16.29 6.54
N ALA A 28 14.99 -15.70 5.63
CA ALA A 28 14.62 -14.42 5.05
C ALA A 28 13.29 -14.68 4.33
N ALA A 29 12.18 -14.21 4.90
CA ALA A 29 10.92 -14.15 4.19
C ALA A 29 11.20 -13.57 2.80
N ALA A 30 11.01 -14.38 1.75
CA ALA A 30 11.25 -13.94 0.39
C ALA A 30 10.52 -12.61 0.21
N ALA A 31 11.26 -11.52 0.02
CA ALA A 31 10.65 -10.25 -0.31
C ALA A 31 9.83 -10.52 -1.58
N ALA A 32 8.52 -10.27 -1.51
CA ALA A 32 7.64 -10.43 -2.67
C ALA A 32 8.29 -9.68 -3.84
N ALA A 33 8.53 -10.40 -4.95
CA ALA A 33 9.14 -9.81 -6.13
C ALA A 33 8.31 -8.59 -6.56
N VAL A 34 9.00 -7.50 -6.89
CA VAL A 34 8.34 -6.31 -7.45
C VAL A 34 7.76 -6.73 -8.82
N PRO A 35 6.46 -6.51 -9.08
CA PRO A 35 5.87 -6.83 -10.37
C PRO A 35 6.42 -5.91 -11.47
N ASP A 36 6.24 -6.32 -12.73
CA ASP A 36 6.71 -5.57 -13.91
C ASP A 36 5.54 -5.41 -14.91
N PRO A 37 5.36 -4.24 -15.54
CA PRO A 37 6.15 -3.01 -15.38
C PRO A 37 5.68 -2.14 -14.20
N VAL A 38 6.63 -1.43 -13.58
CA VAL A 38 6.39 -0.35 -12.59
C VAL A 38 7.07 0.93 -13.04
N GLN A 39 6.50 2.09 -12.70
CA GLN A 39 7.14 3.37 -12.99
C GLN A 39 8.27 3.68 -12.01
N ASP A 40 9.23 4.50 -12.46
CA ASP A 40 10.33 4.96 -11.64
C ASP A 40 9.87 5.63 -10.34
N GLY A 41 10.59 5.35 -9.27
CA GLY A 41 10.34 5.96 -7.95
C GLY A 41 9.18 5.34 -7.17
N ILE A 42 8.56 4.24 -7.65
CA ILE A 42 7.61 3.47 -6.84
C ILE A 42 8.20 3.13 -5.47
N ALA A 43 7.37 3.17 -4.42
CA ALA A 43 7.80 2.96 -3.04
C ALA A 43 8.53 1.63 -2.87
N LYS A 44 9.80 1.68 -2.46
CA LYS A 44 10.63 0.47 -2.24
C LYS A 44 10.07 -0.48 -1.18
N ASN A 45 9.28 0.06 -0.24
CA ASN A 45 8.63 -0.71 0.80
C ASN A 45 7.20 -1.15 0.43
N CYS A 46 6.79 -1.04 -0.83
CA CYS A 46 5.46 -1.45 -1.24
C CYS A 46 5.19 -2.93 -0.92
N LYS A 47 4.01 -3.20 -0.38
CA LYS A 47 3.53 -4.55 -0.01
C LYS A 47 2.36 -5.00 -0.86
N THR A 48 1.57 -4.06 -1.38
CA THR A 48 0.40 -4.36 -2.20
C THR A 48 0.48 -3.56 -3.49
N TYR A 49 0.40 -4.25 -4.62
CA TYR A 49 0.40 -3.65 -5.94
C TYR A 49 -0.97 -3.79 -6.61
N TYR A 50 -1.35 -2.79 -7.37
CA TYR A 50 -2.53 -2.78 -8.24
C TYR A 50 -2.09 -2.57 -9.68
N GLN A 51 -2.52 -3.43 -10.60
CA GLN A 51 -2.32 -3.21 -12.02
C GLN A 51 -3.40 -2.28 -12.55
N ALA A 52 -3.02 -1.09 -13.03
CA ALA A 52 -3.96 -0.14 -13.60
C ALA A 52 -4.60 -0.73 -14.86
N LYS A 53 -5.92 -0.63 -14.96
CA LYS A 53 -6.67 -1.01 -16.16
C LYS A 53 -6.69 0.16 -17.15
N PRO A 54 -6.85 -0.10 -18.46
CA PRO A 54 -7.13 0.98 -19.41
C PRO A 54 -8.32 1.82 -18.94
N GLY A 55 -8.11 3.14 -18.85
CA GLY A 55 -9.13 4.09 -18.38
C GLY A 55 -9.24 4.27 -16.86
N ASP A 56 -8.42 3.59 -16.05
CA ASP A 56 -8.32 3.94 -14.63
C ASP A 56 -7.78 5.37 -14.45
N SER A 57 -8.13 5.97 -13.32
CA SER A 57 -7.50 7.18 -12.79
C SER A 57 -6.99 6.90 -11.38
N CYS A 58 -5.96 7.61 -10.90
CA CYS A 58 -5.48 7.47 -9.52
C CYS A 58 -6.63 7.71 -8.54
N GLN A 59 -7.48 8.66 -8.87
CA GLN A 59 -8.64 9.01 -8.09
C GLN A 59 -9.58 7.80 -7.95
N LYS A 60 -9.93 7.13 -9.04
CA LYS A 60 -10.70 5.88 -9.01
C LYS A 60 -10.00 4.79 -8.17
N ILE A 61 -8.70 4.59 -8.36
CA ILE A 61 -7.94 3.57 -7.61
C ILE A 61 -7.98 3.86 -6.10
N VAL A 62 -7.68 5.10 -5.70
CA VAL A 62 -7.77 5.54 -4.30
C VAL A 62 -9.15 5.26 -3.73
N ASN A 63 -10.20 5.50 -4.51
CA ASN A 63 -11.59 5.31 -4.08
C ASN A 63 -11.97 3.85 -3.91
N ASP A 64 -11.52 3.00 -4.84
CA ASP A 64 -11.79 1.57 -4.81
C ASP A 64 -11.18 0.92 -3.56
N TYR A 65 -10.03 1.43 -3.08
CA TYR A 65 -9.40 0.96 -1.85
C TYR A 65 -9.94 1.63 -0.58
N GLY A 66 -10.19 2.95 -0.61
CA GLY A 66 -10.83 3.70 0.48
C GLY A 66 -10.05 3.78 1.80
N VAL A 67 -8.80 3.31 1.84
CA VAL A 67 -7.96 3.20 3.08
C VAL A 67 -6.72 4.09 3.07
N PHE A 68 -6.51 4.84 1.99
CA PHE A 68 -5.45 5.82 1.83
C PHE A 68 -5.95 7.00 0.99
N THR A 69 -5.24 8.12 1.00
CA THR A 69 -5.58 9.31 0.22
C THR A 69 -4.80 9.34 -1.10
N PHE A 70 -5.20 10.21 -2.04
CA PHE A 70 -4.37 10.48 -3.23
C PHE A 70 -2.96 10.97 -2.85
N GLY A 71 -2.81 11.72 -1.74
CA GLY A 71 -1.51 12.16 -1.28
C GLY A 71 -0.60 10.99 -0.87
N ASP A 72 -1.17 9.95 -0.26
CA ASP A 72 -0.44 8.73 0.07
C ASP A 72 -0.09 7.94 -1.20
N PHE A 73 -1.06 7.80 -2.11
CA PHE A 73 -0.84 7.14 -3.41
C PHE A 73 0.26 7.82 -4.23
N TYR A 74 0.26 9.16 -4.31
CA TYR A 74 1.30 9.94 -4.98
C TYR A 74 2.65 9.79 -4.27
N LYS A 75 2.67 9.81 -2.93
CA LYS A 75 3.91 9.56 -2.16
C LYS A 75 4.49 8.17 -2.46
N TRP A 76 3.65 7.18 -2.75
CA TRP A 76 4.11 5.83 -3.09
C TRP A 76 4.39 5.63 -4.58
N ASN A 77 3.86 6.51 -5.44
CA ASN A 77 3.95 6.40 -6.90
C ASN A 77 4.20 7.79 -7.52
N PRO A 78 5.36 8.43 -7.26
CA PRO A 78 5.58 9.83 -7.63
C PRO A 78 5.48 10.10 -9.14
N ALA A 79 5.78 9.10 -9.98
CA ALA A 79 5.73 9.22 -11.43
C ALA A 79 4.31 9.42 -12.00
N VAL A 80 3.24 9.19 -11.23
CA VAL A 80 1.86 9.50 -11.67
C VAL A 80 1.59 10.99 -11.79
N GLY A 81 2.47 11.82 -11.23
CA GLY A 81 2.32 13.27 -11.24
C GLY A 81 1.43 13.78 -10.11
N ASN A 82 1.59 15.06 -9.78
CA ASN A 82 0.90 15.68 -8.64
C ASN A 82 -0.59 15.88 -8.87
N ASN A 83 -1.08 15.70 -10.09
CA ASN A 83 -2.48 15.76 -10.49
C ASN A 83 -2.94 14.48 -11.21
N CYS A 84 -2.21 13.37 -11.07
CA CYS A 84 -2.52 12.09 -11.71
C CYS A 84 -2.57 12.15 -13.27
N GLU A 85 -1.71 12.96 -13.87
CA GLU A 85 -1.65 13.13 -15.32
C GLU A 85 -0.90 12.00 -16.05
N SER A 86 -0.12 11.20 -15.32
CA SER A 86 0.83 10.22 -15.88
C SER A 86 0.56 8.78 -15.47
N LEU A 87 -0.68 8.44 -15.10
CA LEU A 87 -1.08 7.06 -14.86
C LEU A 87 -1.12 6.28 -16.19
N LEU A 88 -0.48 5.10 -16.24
CA LEU A 88 -0.38 4.25 -17.41
C LEU A 88 -1.18 2.96 -17.21
N GLY A 89 -2.09 2.67 -18.14
CA GLY A 89 -2.78 1.38 -18.17
C GLY A 89 -1.81 0.22 -18.41
N GLY A 90 -2.00 -0.90 -17.70
CA GLY A 90 -1.16 -2.09 -17.73
C GLY A 90 0.01 -2.09 -16.75
N TRP A 91 0.29 -0.96 -16.09
CA TRP A 91 1.40 -0.81 -15.15
C TRP A 91 0.96 -1.05 -13.70
N TYR A 92 1.90 -1.48 -12.87
CA TYR A 92 1.68 -1.72 -11.45
C TYR A 92 1.98 -0.48 -10.61
N TYR A 93 1.09 -0.23 -9.65
CA TYR A 93 1.16 0.89 -8.71
C TYR A 93 1.05 0.39 -7.29
N CYS A 94 1.77 1.04 -6.39
CA CYS A 94 1.70 0.76 -4.98
C CYS A 94 0.40 1.29 -4.36
N VAL A 95 -0.35 0.40 -3.72
CA VAL A 95 -1.62 0.70 -3.03
C VAL A 95 -1.58 0.29 -1.55
N GLY A 96 -0.41 -0.11 -1.06
CA GLY A 96 -0.22 -0.43 0.34
C GLY A 96 1.25 -0.57 0.71
N VAL A 97 1.65 0.14 1.74
CA VAL A 97 2.94 0.01 2.43
C VAL A 97 2.71 -0.62 3.81
N PRO A 98 3.74 -0.96 4.61
CA PRO A 98 3.54 -1.51 5.94
C PRO A 98 2.65 -0.58 6.79
N GLY A 99 1.59 -1.14 7.37
CA GLY A 99 0.60 -0.39 8.15
C GLY A 99 -0.59 0.15 7.37
N THR A 100 -0.65 -0.01 6.04
CA THR A 100 -1.86 0.30 5.27
C THR A 100 -2.95 -0.74 5.58
N PRO A 101 -4.13 -0.35 6.08
CA PRO A 101 -5.23 -1.27 6.33
C PRO A 101 -5.73 -1.92 5.03
N SER A 102 -6.15 -3.18 5.07
CA SER A 102 -6.77 -3.86 3.91
C SER A 102 -8.23 -3.46 3.69
N LYS A 103 -8.89 -2.96 4.74
CA LYS A 103 -10.25 -2.43 4.74
C LYS A 103 -10.34 -1.28 5.73
N CYS A 104 -11.29 -0.38 5.49
CA CYS A 104 -11.61 0.62 6.49
C CYS A 104 -12.41 -0.01 7.63
N THR A 105 -11.89 0.07 8.86
CA THR A 105 -12.55 -0.42 10.08
C THR A 105 -13.11 0.71 10.93
N GLU A 106 -12.87 1.97 10.54
CA GLU A 106 -13.39 3.14 11.24
C GLU A 106 -14.91 3.22 11.12
N LYS A 107 -15.58 3.65 12.19
CA LYS A 107 -17.04 3.79 12.18
C LYS A 107 -17.43 5.04 11.41
N HIS A 108 -18.04 4.85 10.24
CA HIS A 108 -18.47 5.94 9.37
C HIS A 108 -20.00 6.07 9.32
N PRO A 109 -20.54 7.28 9.10
CA PRO A 109 -21.95 7.43 8.77
C PRO A 109 -22.26 6.74 7.43
N THR A 110 -23.49 6.29 7.25
CA THR A 110 -23.95 5.64 6.00
C THR A 110 -25.20 6.36 5.49
N PRO A 111 -25.34 6.63 4.17
CA PRO A 111 -24.37 6.36 3.11
C PRO A 111 -23.18 7.34 3.12
N THR A 112 -22.00 6.89 2.70
CA THR A 112 -20.80 7.73 2.55
C THR A 112 -20.38 7.77 1.09
N GLN A 113 -19.86 8.92 0.66
CA GLN A 113 -19.45 9.15 -0.71
C GLN A 113 -18.31 8.18 -1.03
N PRO A 114 -18.34 7.49 -2.18
CA PRO A 114 -17.24 6.63 -2.60
C PRO A 114 -15.91 7.38 -2.50
N GLY A 115 -14.85 6.76 -1.98
CA GLY A 115 -13.55 7.41 -1.85
C GLY A 115 -13.42 8.50 -0.78
N SER A 116 -14.42 8.71 0.08
CA SER A 116 -14.19 9.44 1.33
C SER A 116 -13.16 8.73 2.20
N ALA A 117 -12.28 9.49 2.83
CA ALA A 117 -11.17 9.00 3.63
C ALA A 117 -11.63 8.07 4.75
N CYS A 118 -10.90 6.96 4.94
CA CYS A 118 -11.12 6.07 6.08
C CYS A 118 -10.93 6.75 7.44
N LYS A 119 -10.00 7.70 7.54
CA LYS A 119 -9.80 8.46 8.78
C LYS A 119 -10.37 9.85 8.57
N CYS A 120 -11.52 10.09 9.18
CA CYS A 120 -12.20 11.36 9.11
C CYS A 120 -12.56 11.87 10.51
N GLY A 121 -12.00 13.00 10.90
CA GLY A 121 -12.31 13.69 12.14
C GLY A 121 -13.67 14.39 12.14
N GLN A 122 -14.22 14.76 10.97
CA GLN A 122 -15.56 15.36 10.88
C GLN A 122 -16.28 15.02 9.57
N TRP A 123 -17.47 14.43 9.71
CA TRP A 123 -18.38 14.13 8.61
C TRP A 123 -19.42 15.22 8.38
N TYR A 124 -19.84 15.38 7.13
CA TYR A 124 -20.96 16.22 6.75
C TYR A 124 -21.89 15.49 5.79
N LYS A 125 -23.19 15.44 6.13
CA LYS A 125 -24.23 14.94 5.21
C LYS A 125 -24.60 16.04 4.23
N VAL A 126 -24.24 15.85 2.97
CA VAL A 126 -24.50 16.78 1.88
C VAL A 126 -26.01 17.02 1.76
N LYS A 127 -26.43 18.28 1.68
CA LYS A 127 -27.82 18.67 1.47
C LYS A 127 -28.08 18.95 0.00
N LYS A 128 -29.35 18.86 -0.40
CA LYS A 128 -29.77 19.29 -1.74
C LYS A 128 -29.38 20.76 -1.98
N GLY A 129 -28.62 21.01 -3.04
CA GLY A 129 -28.12 22.35 -3.40
C GLY A 129 -26.71 22.67 -2.89
N ASP A 130 -26.13 21.82 -2.03
CA ASP A 130 -24.72 21.94 -1.69
C ASP A 130 -23.84 21.63 -2.91
N HIS A 131 -22.70 22.31 -2.96
CA HIS A 131 -21.64 22.13 -3.94
C HIS A 131 -20.29 22.32 -3.23
N CYS A 132 -19.21 21.76 -3.79
CA CYS A 132 -17.89 21.75 -3.15
C CYS A 132 -17.47 23.13 -2.61
N GLN A 133 -17.59 24.17 -3.43
CA GLN A 133 -17.16 25.53 -3.08
C GLN A 133 -17.88 26.08 -1.84
N ALA A 134 -19.17 25.75 -1.66
CA ALA A 134 -19.92 26.15 -0.48
C ALA A 134 -19.46 25.38 0.77
N LEU A 135 -19.19 24.07 0.64
CA LEU A 135 -18.68 23.24 1.73
C LEU A 135 -17.26 23.64 2.13
N GLU A 136 -16.39 23.85 1.15
CA GLU A 136 -15.02 24.33 1.32
C GLU A 136 -14.98 25.64 2.09
N LYS A 137 -15.79 26.63 1.67
CA LYS A 137 -15.92 27.91 2.37
C LYS A 137 -16.46 27.72 3.79
N ARG A 138 -17.47 26.87 3.97
CA ARG A 138 -18.11 26.61 5.27
C ARG A 138 -17.13 25.98 6.27
N PHE A 139 -16.36 25.00 5.83
CA PHE A 139 -15.45 24.22 6.67
C PHE A 139 -14.02 24.78 6.67
N LYS A 140 -13.77 25.84 5.91
CA LYS A 140 -12.46 26.48 5.76
C LYS A 140 -11.39 25.48 5.31
N ILE A 141 -11.76 24.62 4.37
CA ILE A 141 -10.89 23.60 3.77
C ILE A 141 -10.59 24.01 2.33
N SER A 142 -9.35 23.83 1.89
CA SER A 142 -8.99 24.11 0.50
C SER A 142 -9.63 23.08 -0.43
N ASP A 143 -9.95 23.46 -1.66
CA ASP A 143 -10.43 22.56 -2.72
C ASP A 143 -9.51 21.33 -2.91
N LYS A 144 -8.19 21.53 -2.79
CA LYS A 144 -7.20 20.45 -2.79
C LYS A 144 -7.37 19.50 -1.61
N ASP A 145 -7.50 20.02 -0.40
CA ASP A 145 -7.64 19.19 0.81
C ASP A 145 -9.01 18.51 0.87
N PHE A 146 -10.07 19.18 0.41
CA PHE A 146 -11.41 18.60 0.35
C PHE A 146 -11.46 17.40 -0.59
N ARG A 147 -10.86 17.51 -1.79
CA ARG A 147 -10.70 16.36 -2.70
C ARG A 147 -9.71 15.32 -2.20
N LYS A 148 -8.72 15.69 -1.38
CA LYS A 148 -7.83 14.72 -0.72
C LYS A 148 -8.58 13.86 0.29
N LEU A 149 -9.51 14.47 1.04
CA LEU A 149 -10.38 13.77 1.99
C LEU A 149 -11.52 13.02 1.31
N ASN A 150 -11.91 13.42 0.11
CA ASN A 150 -12.98 12.81 -0.67
C ASN A 150 -12.46 12.50 -2.06
N GLY A 151 -11.57 11.52 -2.13
CA GLY A 151 -11.03 11.00 -3.38
C GLY A 151 -12.14 10.69 -4.38
N GLY A 152 -13.35 10.36 -3.93
CA GLY A 152 -14.54 10.19 -4.78
C GLY A 152 -14.75 11.27 -5.83
N LEU A 153 -14.46 12.50 -5.44
CA LEU A 153 -14.92 13.68 -6.15
C LEU A 153 -14.04 13.97 -7.36
N ASN A 154 -14.71 14.24 -8.49
CA ASN A 154 -14.04 14.75 -9.68
C ASN A 154 -13.61 16.21 -9.48
N LYS A 155 -12.75 16.70 -10.38
CA LYS A 155 -12.15 18.03 -10.26
C LYS A 155 -13.18 19.15 -10.22
N ASP A 156 -14.25 19.01 -11.00
CA ASP A 156 -15.39 19.93 -11.11
C ASP A 156 -16.48 19.69 -10.05
N CYS A 157 -16.32 18.66 -9.21
CA CYS A 157 -17.27 18.28 -8.15
C CYS A 157 -18.70 17.99 -8.64
N SER A 158 -18.87 17.70 -9.94
CA SER A 158 -20.18 17.40 -10.52
C SER A 158 -20.76 16.06 -10.04
N ASN A 159 -19.95 15.21 -9.41
CA ASN A 159 -20.38 13.93 -8.84
C ASN A 159 -20.67 13.95 -7.33
N LEU A 160 -20.72 15.13 -6.69
CA LEU A 160 -21.15 15.26 -5.29
C LEU A 160 -22.63 14.85 -5.14
N GLN A 161 -22.90 13.87 -4.27
CA GLN A 161 -24.26 13.34 -4.10
C GLN A 161 -24.94 13.97 -2.88
N ALA A 162 -26.16 14.46 -3.06
CA ALA A 162 -27.01 14.89 -1.95
C ALA A 162 -27.40 13.68 -1.08
N ASP A 163 -27.63 13.94 0.21
CA ASP A 163 -27.95 12.96 1.24
C ASP A 163 -26.87 11.89 1.53
N VAL A 164 -25.66 12.10 1.01
CA VAL A 164 -24.49 11.25 1.23
C VAL A 164 -23.45 11.99 2.09
N ASN A 165 -22.71 11.26 2.93
CA ASN A 165 -21.72 11.85 3.82
C ASN A 165 -20.37 12.03 3.11
N VAL A 166 -19.75 13.19 3.32
CA VAL A 166 -18.39 13.52 2.90
C VAL A 166 -17.53 13.89 4.12
N CYS A 167 -16.23 13.67 4.01
CA CYS A 167 -15.27 14.05 5.04
C CYS A 167 -14.86 15.52 4.87
N VAL A 168 -15.05 16.35 5.89
CA VAL A 168 -14.74 17.78 5.84
C VAL A 168 -13.55 18.17 6.72
N LYS A 169 -13.02 17.22 7.49
CA LYS A 169 -11.83 17.39 8.35
C LYS A 169 -11.19 16.02 8.64
N ALA A 170 -9.86 15.94 8.52
CA ALA A 170 -9.07 14.78 8.92
C ALA A 170 -9.08 14.58 10.44
#